data_AF-A0A419K9V2-F1
#
_entry.id   AF-A0A419K9V2-F1
#
_cell.length_a   1.000
_cell.length_b   1.000
_cell.length_c   1.000
_cell.angle_alpha   90.00
_cell.angle_beta   90.00
_cell.angle_gamma   90.00
#
_symmetry.space_group_name_H-M   'P 1'
#
loop_
_entity.id
_entity.type
_entity.pdbx_description
1 polymer ?
#
loop_
_entity_poly.entity_id
_entity_poly.type
_entity_poly.pdbx_seq_one_letter_code
_entity_poly.pdbx_strand_id
1 'polypeptide(L)' 'MKLGFIVNPIAGMGGRVGLKGTDGVLKEAIARGAKPIAPKRAVEFLKSLKENIEGLNIELITCPGIMGEKEVEKAGLKAK' A
#
# COMPACT_ATOMS: atom_id res chain seq x y z
N MET A 1 1.39 -9.84 19.19
CA MET A 1 0.43 -8.78 18.80
C MET A 1 0.00 -9.01 17.36
N LYS A 2 -1.24 -8.70 16.98
CA LYS A 2 -1.70 -8.80 15.58
C LYS A 2 -1.75 -7.42 14.95
N LEU A 3 -1.21 -7.28 13.74
CA LEU A 3 -1.25 -6.06 12.95
C LEU A 3 -1.95 -6.33 11.63
N GLY A 4 -3.08 -5.66 11.40
CA GLY A 4 -3.75 -5.68 10.10
C GLY A 4 -3.13 -4.64 9.16
N PHE A 5 -2.86 -5.05 7.92
CA PHE A 5 -2.32 -4.20 6.87
C PHE A 5 -3.13 -4.32 5.58
N ILE A 6 -3.42 -3.20 4.94
CA ILE A 6 -4.17 -3.14 3.68
C ILE A 6 -3.67 -1.97 2.83
N VAL A 7 -3.56 -2.23 1.53
CA VAL A 7 -3.20 -1.24 0.52
C VAL A 7 -4.42 -1.04 -0.38
N ASN A 8 -4.89 0.20 -0.49
CA ASN A 8 -5.78 0.58 -1.58
C ASN A 8 -4.91 0.90 -2.82
N PRO A 9 -4.93 0.08 -3.89
CA PRO A 9 -3.98 0.20 -5.01
C PRO A 9 -4.05 1.53 -5.75
N ILE A 10 -5.21 2.20 -5.70
CA ILE A 10 -5.48 3.46 -6.42
C ILE A 10 -5.40 4.70 -5.51
N ALA A 11 -5.12 4.52 -4.22
CA ALA A 11 -5.04 5.64 -3.29
C ALA A 11 -3.96 6.65 -3.71
N GLY A 12 -4.33 7.93 -3.65
CA GLY A 12 -3.46 9.05 -4.02
C GLY A 12 -3.34 9.33 -5.53
N MET A 13 -4.00 8.55 -6.39
CA MET A 13 -3.96 8.78 -7.84
C MET A 13 -4.66 10.08 -8.27
N GLY A 14 -5.87 10.35 -7.77
CA GLY A 14 -6.67 11.52 -8.19
C GLY A 14 -6.00 12.85 -7.86
N GLY A 15 -5.48 13.00 -6.65
CA GLY A 15 -4.84 14.25 -6.21
C GLY A 15 -3.62 14.65 -7.05
N ARG A 16 -2.86 13.68 -7.59
CA ARG A 16 -1.70 13.96 -8.46
C ARG A 16 -2.07 14.62 -9.79
N VAL A 17 -3.31 14.48 -10.22
CA VAL A 17 -3.83 15.00 -11.49
C VAL A 17 -4.92 16.07 -11.27
N GLY A 18 -4.94 16.67 -10.07
CA GLY A 18 -5.85 17.77 -9.72
C GLY A 18 -7.31 17.36 -9.47
N LEU A 19 -7.58 16.07 -9.23
CA LEU A 19 -8.91 15.58 -8.88
C LEU A 19 -9.05 15.45 -7.36
N LYS A 20 -10.28 15.60 -6.84
CA LYS A 20 -10.59 15.42 -5.41
C LYS A 20 -10.31 14.00 -4.90
N GLY A 21 -10.31 13.01 -5.79
CA GLY A 21 -10.09 11.59 -5.51
C GLY A 21 -10.19 10.75 -6.78
N THR A 22 -10.31 9.42 -6.64
CA THR A 22 -10.57 8.48 -7.76
C THR A 22 -11.99 7.92 -7.77
N ASP A 23 -12.83 8.30 -6.80
CA ASP A 23 -14.20 7.80 -6.69
C ASP A 23 -15.04 8.30 -7.86
N GLY A 24 -15.55 7.38 -8.68
CA GLY A 24 -16.29 7.69 -9.91
C GLY A 24 -15.45 8.23 -11.08
N VAL A 25 -14.18 8.60 -10.86
CA VAL A 25 -13.33 9.29 -11.85
C VAL A 25 -11.98 8.59 -12.10
N LEU A 26 -11.81 7.33 -11.70
CA LEU A 26 -10.55 6.59 -11.89
C LEU A 26 -10.08 6.59 -13.36
N LYS A 27 -10.99 6.42 -14.32
CA LYS A 27 -10.65 6.44 -15.76
C LYS A 27 -10.10 7.79 -16.19
N GLU A 28 -10.71 8.88 -15.74
CA GLU A 28 -10.23 10.24 -15.99
C GLU A 28 -8.87 10.46 -15.33
N ALA A 29 -8.68 9.98 -14.09
CA ALA A 29 -7.40 10.07 -13.41
C ALA A 29 -6.29 9.39 -14.22
N ILE A 30 -6.54 8.19 -14.74
CA ILE A 30 -5.61 7.46 -15.61
C ILE A 30 -5.37 8.23 -16.92
N ALA A 31 -6.41 8.77 -17.56
CA ALA A 31 -6.29 9.56 -18.79
C ALA A 31 -5.43 10.83 -18.59
N ARG A 32 -5.47 11.43 -17.40
CA ARG A 32 -4.61 12.56 -17.00
C ARG A 32 -3.20 12.14 -16.55
N GLY A 33 -2.85 10.85 -16.68
CA GLY A 33 -1.51 10.33 -16.40
C GLY A 33 -1.30 9.87 -14.95
N ALA A 34 -2.36 9.68 -14.16
CA ALA A 34 -2.21 9.14 -12.81
C ALA A 34 -1.63 7.72 -12.84
N LYS A 35 -0.72 7.44 -11.92
CA LYS A 35 -0.10 6.12 -11.72
C LYS A 35 -0.28 5.67 -10.27
N PRO A 36 -0.35 4.35 -10.00
CA PRO A 36 -0.41 3.83 -8.63
C PRO A 36 0.76 4.34 -7.78
N ILE A 37 0.45 4.89 -6.60
CA ILE A 37 1.45 5.45 -5.67
C ILE A 37 1.48 4.67 -4.37
N ALA A 38 0.32 4.19 -3.91
CA ALA A 38 0.18 3.46 -2.67
C ALA A 38 1.10 2.23 -2.56
N PRO A 39 1.30 1.39 -3.61
CA PRO A 39 2.21 0.25 -3.53
C PRO A 39 3.66 0.62 -3.15
N LYS A 40 4.19 1.71 -3.72
CA LYS A 40 5.56 2.15 -3.40
C LYS A 40 5.65 2.63 -1.95
N ARG A 41 4.69 3.46 -1.51
CA ARG A 41 4.64 3.98 -0.13
C ARG A 41 4.45 2.87 0.90
N ALA A 42 3.65 1.84 0.56
CA ALA A 42 3.44 0.66 1.39
C ALA A 42 4.76 -0.10 1.63
N VAL A 43 5.57 -0.33 0.58
CA VAL A 43 6.88 -0.96 0.74
C VAL A 43 7.81 -0.10 1.61
N GLU A 44 7.83 1.22 1.42
CA GLU A 44 8.62 2.15 2.24
C GLU A 44 8.21 2.09 3.72
N PHE A 45 6.90 2.10 4.01
CA PHE A 45 6.37 1.93 5.35
C PHE A 45 6.77 0.59 5.97
N LEU A 46 6.60 -0.52 5.25
CA LEU A 46 6.89 -1.86 5.75
C LEU A 46 8.38 -2.09 6.02
N LYS A 47 9.27 -1.49 5.22
CA LYS A 47 10.72 -1.49 5.49
C LYS A 47 11.06 -0.76 6.79
N SER A 48 10.52 0.44 6.95
CA SER A 48 10.71 1.21 8.19
C SER A 48 10.09 0.49 9.39
N LEU A 49 8.92 -0.11 9.23
CA LEU A 49 8.28 -0.91 10.26
C LEU A 49 9.21 -2.05 10.70
N LYS A 50 9.75 -2.82 9.75
CA LYS A 50 10.68 -3.93 10.01
C LYS A 50 11.89 -3.51 10.86
N GLU A 51 12.47 -2.34 10.57
CA GLU A 51 13.61 -1.79 11.33
C GLU A 51 13.24 -1.37 12.76
N ASN A 52 11.99 -0.97 13.00
CA ASN A 52 11.55 -0.44 14.31
C ASN A 52 10.87 -1.48 15.21
N ILE A 53 10.53 -2.66 14.69
CA ILE A 53 9.86 -3.73 15.45
C ILE A 53 10.77 -4.91 15.77
N GLU A 54 12.08 -4.76 15.55
CA GLU A 54 13.06 -5.81 15.86
C GLU A 54 12.97 -6.18 17.35
N GLY A 55 12.69 -7.45 17.65
CA GLY A 55 12.44 -7.95 19.01
C GLY A 55 10.97 -8.01 19.46
N LEU A 56 10.02 -7.50 18.66
CA LEU A 56 8.58 -7.62 18.93
C LEU A 56 7.97 -8.81 18.15
N ASN A 57 7.16 -9.62 18.82
CA ASN A 57 6.40 -10.68 18.17
C ASN A 57 5.10 -10.13 17.55
N ILE A 58 5.18 -9.73 16.27
CA ILE A 58 4.05 -9.20 15.49
C ILE A 58 3.61 -10.23 14.43
N GLU A 59 2.35 -10.64 14.50
CA GLU A 59 1.66 -11.39 13.44
C GLU A 59 1.02 -10.37 12.48
N LEU A 60 1.64 -10.19 11.31
CA LEU A 60 1.13 -9.35 10.23
C LEU A 60 0.04 -10.10 9.45
N ILE A 61 -1.10 -9.47 9.24
CA ILE A 61 -2.23 -10.02 8.50
C ILE A 61 -2.53 -9.06 7.35
N THR A 62 -2.66 -9.57 6.12
CA THR A 62 -2.88 -8.72 4.93
C THR A 62 -3.84 -9.34 3.93
N CYS A 63 -4.41 -8.50 3.06
CA CYS A 63 -5.15 -8.97 1.89
C CYS A 63 -4.20 -9.52 0.81
N PRO A 64 -4.65 -10.53 0.03
CA PRO A 64 -3.84 -11.12 -1.04
C PRO A 64 -3.60 -10.16 -2.22
N GLY A 65 -2.56 -10.44 -2.99
CA GLY A 65 -2.21 -9.76 -4.23
C GLY A 65 -1.82 -8.29 -4.05
N ILE A 66 -2.44 -7.42 -4.86
CA ILE A 66 -2.09 -5.99 -4.95
C ILE A 66 -2.60 -5.15 -3.76
N MET A 67 -3.37 -5.77 -2.86
CA MET A 67 -3.94 -5.11 -1.68
C MET A 67 -3.05 -5.25 -0.44
N GLY A 68 -1.81 -5.71 -0.59
CA GLY A 68 -0.80 -5.66 0.47
C GLY A 68 0.19 -6.82 0.45
N GLU A 69 -0.20 -8.04 0.06
CA GLU A 69 0.68 -9.22 0.02
C GLU A 69 1.96 -8.95 -0.78
N LYS A 70 1.84 -8.40 -2.00
CA LYS A 70 3.00 -8.10 -2.85
C LYS A 70 3.94 -7.08 -2.21
N GLU A 71 3.40 -6.12 -1.47
CA GLU A 71 4.18 -5.09 -0.78
C GLU A 71 4.90 -5.68 0.45
N VAL A 72 4.26 -6.59 1.18
CA VAL A 72 4.84 -7.36 2.29
C VAL A 72 6.01 -8.20 1.82
N GLU A 73 5.83 -8.96 0.74
CA GLU A 73 6.89 -9.79 0.14
C GLU A 73 8.08 -8.93 -0.31
N LYS A 74 7.82 -7.82 -1.00
CA LYS A 74 8.86 -6.87 -1.45
C LYS A 74 9.62 -6.21 -0.30
N ALA A 75 8.98 -6.04 0.86
CA ALA A 75 9.63 -5.53 2.06
C ALA A 75 10.42 -6.61 2.82
N GLY A 76 10.36 -7.88 2.38
CA GLY A 76 11.03 -9.00 3.03
C GLY A 76 10.42 -9.32 4.40
N LEU A 77 9.10 -9.15 4.52
CA LEU A 77 8.28 -9.57 5.65
C LEU A 77 7.43 -10.77 5.24
N LYS A 78 6.78 -11.41 6.21
CA LYS A 78 5.76 -12.44 5.98
C LYS A 78 4.44 -11.96 6.58
N ALA A 79 3.35 -12.21 5.88
CA ALA A 79 2.01 -11.99 6.39
C ALA A 79 1.19 -13.28 6.29
N LYS A 80 0.15 -13.33 7.12
CA LYS A 80 -0.89 -14.34 7.08
C LYS A 80 -2.11 -13.83 6.31
#